data_AF-G5C1I0-F1
#
_entry.id   AF-G5C1I0-F1
#
_cell.length_a   1.000
_cell.length_b   1.000
_cell.length_c   1.000
_cell.angle_alpha   90.00
_cell.angle_beta   90.00
_cell.angle_gamma   90.00
#
_symmetry.space_group_name_H-M   'P 1'
#
loop_
_entity.id
_entity.type
_entity.pdbx_description
1 polymer ?
#
loop_
_entity_poly.entity_id
_entity_poly.type
_entity_poly.pdbx_seq_one_letter_code
_entity_poly.pdbx_strand_id
1 'polypeptide(L)'
;MPLNHADKLLQQPKLSGSLKFLGYLYTVEALISLDRILDAVIHLNPENVTNVSLGISSNKQDQGSDKGENEAMESSGKRAPQCYPSSITSPRTVILFNLPSAYCLWSEYNKAQKCLHQAASMIHPKEVAPEAILLAVYLELLSDNPHLAVQIIKRNQLLPTVKMHSEVRKKPVFQPIQMPVFTYVQRK
;
A
#
# COMPACT_ATOMS: atom_id res chain seq x y z
N MET A 1 30.20 6.72 -7.14
CA MET A 1 29.40 6.12 -6.06
C MET A 1 27.92 6.41 -6.32
N PRO A 2 27.02 5.41 -6.24
CA PRO A 2 25.59 5.55 -6.56
C PRO A 2 24.91 6.73 -5.86
N LEU A 3 25.20 6.95 -4.58
CA LEU A 3 24.65 8.06 -3.80
C LEU A 3 24.91 9.44 -4.44
N ASN A 4 26.16 9.70 -4.87
CA ASN A 4 26.52 10.95 -5.53
C ASN A 4 25.75 11.19 -6.84
N HIS A 5 25.36 10.12 -7.54
CA HIS A 5 24.57 10.26 -8.77
C HIS A 5 23.11 10.60 -8.45
N ALA A 6 22.54 9.97 -7.42
CA ALA A 6 21.18 10.28 -6.96
C ALA A 6 21.08 11.72 -6.42
N ASP A 7 22.06 12.18 -5.65
CA ASP A 7 22.09 13.57 -5.16
C ASP A 7 22.22 14.58 -6.30
N LYS A 8 23.10 14.31 -7.26
CA LYS A 8 23.24 15.16 -8.46
C LYS A 8 21.94 15.23 -9.25
N LEU A 9 21.19 14.12 -9.36
CA LEU A 9 19.88 14.09 -10.01
C LEU A 9 18.88 14.98 -9.26
N LEU A 10 18.78 14.83 -7.94
CA LEU A 10 17.86 15.60 -7.10
C LEU A 10 18.18 17.10 -7.05
N GLN A 11 19.44 17.48 -7.30
CA GLN A 11 19.88 18.88 -7.40
C GLN A 11 19.59 19.52 -8.78
N GLN A 12 19.17 18.75 -9.79
CA GLN A 12 18.90 19.31 -11.11
C GLN A 12 17.71 20.28 -11.07
N PRO A 13 17.84 21.48 -11.65
CA PRO A 13 16.73 22.41 -11.75
C PRO A 13 15.65 21.84 -12.67
N LYS A 14 14.37 22.10 -12.34
CA LYS A 14 13.20 21.69 -13.15
C LYS A 14 13.08 20.17 -13.38
N LEU A 15 13.57 19.36 -12.43
CA LEU A 15 13.43 17.91 -12.48
C LEU A 15 11.95 17.49 -12.50
N SER A 16 11.60 16.56 -13.39
CA SER A 16 10.23 16.05 -13.49
C SER A 16 9.83 15.24 -12.25
N GLY A 17 8.53 15.11 -12.01
CA GLY A 17 8.01 14.44 -10.82
C GLY A 17 8.44 12.97 -10.73
N SER A 18 8.36 12.23 -11.85
CA SER A 18 8.77 10.82 -11.90
C SER A 18 10.27 10.66 -11.66
N LEU A 19 11.09 11.57 -12.19
CA LEU A 19 12.55 11.53 -11.99
C LEU A 19 12.93 11.92 -10.56
N LYS A 20 12.19 12.85 -9.94
CA LYS A 20 12.38 13.20 -8.52
C LYS A 20 12.08 12.00 -7.61
N PHE A 21 10.97 11.31 -7.87
CA PHE A 21 10.64 10.07 -7.17
C PHE A 21 11.74 9.01 -7.32
N LEU A 22 12.23 8.79 -8.54
CA LEU A 22 13.32 7.86 -8.80
C LEU A 22 14.63 8.27 -8.08
N GLY A 23 14.93 9.57 -8.03
CA GLY A 23 16.06 10.10 -7.28
C GLY A 23 15.99 9.73 -5.80
N TYR A 24 14.84 9.87 -5.16
CA TYR A 24 14.67 9.44 -3.76
C TYR A 24 14.84 7.93 -3.58
N LEU A 25 14.29 7.10 -4.48
CA LEU A 25 14.47 5.65 -4.41
C LEU A 25 15.95 5.26 -4.49
N TYR A 26 16.71 5.82 -5.43
CA TYR A 26 18.14 5.55 -5.55
C TYR A 26 18.96 6.09 -4.37
N THR A 27 18.60 7.24 -3.82
CA THR A 27 19.22 7.73 -2.58
C THR A 27 19.00 6.74 -1.45
N VAL A 28 17.78 6.25 -1.25
CA VAL A 28 17.44 5.26 -0.22
C VAL A 28 18.22 3.97 -0.41
N GLU A 29 18.20 3.39 -1.60
CA GLU A 29 18.91 2.15 -1.92
C GLU A 29 20.43 2.28 -1.69
N ALA A 30 21.02 3.40 -2.12
CA ALA A 30 22.43 3.68 -1.91
C ALA A 30 22.77 3.86 -0.43
N LEU A 31 21.93 4.55 0.34
CA LEU A 31 22.13 4.72 1.79
C LEU A 31 22.03 3.39 2.54
N ILE A 32 21.06 2.55 2.21
CA ILE A 32 20.94 1.19 2.77
C ILE A 32 22.18 0.36 2.42
N SER A 33 22.64 0.42 1.17
CA SER A 33 23.84 -0.30 0.72
C SER A 33 25.13 0.16 1.41
N LEU A 34 25.13 1.37 1.99
CA LEU A 34 26.21 1.94 2.77
C LEU A 34 26.02 1.76 4.29
N ASP A 35 25.05 0.95 4.71
CA ASP A 35 24.64 0.74 6.11
C ASP A 35 24.20 2.03 6.84
N ARG A 36 23.82 3.06 6.08
CA ARG A 36 23.33 4.35 6.57
C ARG A 36 21.80 4.35 6.63
N ILE A 37 21.24 3.37 7.32
CA ILE A 37 19.78 3.13 7.33
C ILE A 37 19.00 4.32 7.93
N LEU A 38 19.55 4.96 8.96
CA LEU A 38 18.96 6.16 9.57
C LEU A 38 18.79 7.31 8.58
N ASP A 39 19.80 7.53 7.74
CA ASP A 39 19.72 8.55 6.70
C ASP A 39 18.69 8.14 5.63
N ALA A 40 18.62 6.85 5.29
CA ALA A 40 17.63 6.33 4.34
C ALA A 40 16.18 6.58 4.79
N VAL A 41 15.90 6.43 6.10
CA VAL A 41 14.57 6.70 6.69
C VAL A 41 14.11 8.13 6.44
N ILE A 42 15.01 9.12 6.47
CA ILE A 42 14.68 10.54 6.22
C ILE A 42 14.15 10.75 4.80
N HIS A 43 14.68 10.00 3.83
CA HIS A 43 14.26 10.08 2.43
C HIS A 43 12.98 9.29 2.13
N LEU A 44 12.61 8.31 2.98
CA LEU A 44 11.39 7.50 2.89
C LEU A 44 10.16 8.24 3.43
N ASN A 45 9.86 9.42 2.86
CA ASN A 45 8.70 10.23 3.21
C ASN A 45 7.72 10.34 2.02
N PRO A 46 6.46 9.87 2.13
CA PRO A 46 5.50 9.91 1.02
C PRO A 46 5.15 11.34 0.57
N GLU A 47 5.32 12.34 1.44
CA GLU A 47 5.09 13.75 1.11
C GLU A 47 6.11 14.30 0.11
N ASN A 48 7.27 13.65 -0.04
CA ASN A 48 8.25 14.01 -1.05
C ASN A 48 7.76 13.73 -2.49
N VAL A 49 6.74 12.87 -2.63
CA VAL A 49 6.08 12.55 -3.89
C VAL A 49 4.91 13.49 -4.12
N THR A 50 5.15 14.58 -4.84
CA THR A 50 4.15 15.63 -5.14
C THR A 50 3.62 15.59 -6.57
N ASN A 51 4.34 14.96 -7.49
CA ASN A 51 3.97 14.85 -8.90
C ASN A 51 4.61 13.59 -9.51
N VAL A 52 3.97 12.99 -10.51
CA VAL A 52 4.48 11.84 -11.29
C VAL A 52 4.60 12.15 -12.79
N SER A 53 4.49 13.43 -13.16
CA SER A 53 4.60 13.89 -14.54
C SER A 53 6.02 13.68 -15.09
N LEU A 54 6.11 13.19 -16.32
CA LEU A 54 7.38 12.89 -17.00
C LEU A 54 8.05 14.12 -17.63
N GLY A 55 7.42 15.30 -17.54
CA GLY A 55 7.94 16.55 -18.12
C GLY A 55 7.86 16.62 -19.65
N ILE A 56 7.29 15.60 -20.30
CA ILE A 56 7.01 15.61 -21.73
C ILE A 56 5.76 16.47 -21.92
N SER A 57 5.94 17.73 -22.31
CA SER A 57 4.83 18.49 -22.89
C SER A 57 4.30 17.66 -24.06
N SER A 58 3.02 17.26 -24.02
CA SER A 58 2.35 16.83 -25.24
C SER A 58 2.42 18.05 -26.15
N ASN A 59 3.35 18.04 -27.10
CA ASN A 59 3.54 19.13 -28.03
C ASN A 59 2.16 19.37 -28.68
N LYS A 60 1.52 20.50 -28.37
CA LYS A 60 0.42 20.99 -29.18
C LYS A 60 1.04 21.17 -30.57
N GLN A 61 0.68 20.32 -31.51
CA GLN A 61 0.90 20.64 -32.91
C GLN A 61 -0.04 21.81 -33.23
N ASP A 62 0.48 23.02 -33.06
CA ASP A 62 0.15 24.10 -33.97
C ASP A 62 0.72 23.73 -35.34
N GLN A 63 -0.06 23.02 -36.15
CA GLN A 63 -0.01 23.11 -37.60
C GLN A 63 -1.45 23.13 -38.11
N GLY A 64 -1.82 24.24 -38.73
CA GLY A 64 -3.15 24.46 -39.28
C GLY A 64 -3.46 23.58 -40.50
N SER A 65 -4.75 23.61 -40.87
CA SER A 65 -5.37 23.40 -42.20
C SER A 65 -4.76 22.28 -43.07
N ASP A 66 -5.48 21.24 -43.48
CA ASP A 66 -6.64 21.30 -44.39
C ASP A 66 -7.24 19.87 -44.54
N LYS A 67 -8.44 19.80 -45.09
CA LYS A 67 -9.31 18.62 -45.32
C LYS A 67 -8.61 17.36 -45.86
N GLY A 68 -9.11 16.18 -45.47
CA GLY A 68 -8.85 14.93 -46.18
C GLY A 68 -9.27 13.70 -45.39
N GLU A 69 -10.21 12.95 -45.95
CA GLU A 69 -10.87 11.75 -45.44
C GLU A 69 -10.00 10.46 -45.38
N ASN A 70 -10.39 9.58 -44.46
CA ASN A 70 -10.19 8.12 -44.46
C ASN A 70 -8.83 7.53 -44.02
N GLU A 71 -8.88 6.76 -42.92
CA GLU A 71 -8.41 5.37 -42.74
C GLU A 71 -8.09 5.14 -41.25
N ALA A 72 -8.56 4.01 -40.72
CA ALA A 72 -8.41 3.61 -39.33
C ALA A 72 -6.93 3.39 -38.97
N MET A 73 -6.28 4.43 -38.45
CA MET A 73 -4.93 4.35 -37.90
C MET A 73 -5.02 4.36 -36.38
N GLU A 74 -4.74 3.19 -35.79
CA GLU A 74 -4.51 2.99 -34.35
C GLU A 74 -3.84 4.22 -33.75
N SER A 75 -4.59 4.95 -32.93
CA SER A 75 -4.06 6.07 -32.16
C SER A 75 -3.17 5.52 -31.05
N SER A 76 -1.96 5.10 -31.44
CA SER A 76 -0.83 4.98 -30.52
C SER A 76 -0.39 6.40 -30.13
N GLY A 77 -1.29 7.10 -29.46
CA GLY A 77 -1.01 8.34 -28.76
C GLY A 77 -0.07 7.98 -27.63
N LYS A 78 1.24 8.02 -27.93
CA LYS A 78 2.41 7.88 -27.06
C LYS A 78 2.03 7.79 -25.58
N ARG A 79 1.56 6.61 -25.14
CA ARG A 79 1.44 6.34 -23.71
C ARG A 79 2.84 6.44 -23.17
N ALA A 80 3.01 7.23 -22.10
CA ALA A 80 4.25 7.17 -21.33
C ALA A 80 4.58 5.67 -21.12
N PRO A 81 5.84 5.25 -21.26
CA PRO A 81 6.23 3.86 -21.08
C PRO A 81 5.55 3.32 -19.82
N GLN A 82 4.95 2.12 -19.86
CA GLN A 82 4.30 1.48 -18.70
C GLN A 82 5.22 1.34 -17.47
N CYS A 83 6.50 1.66 -17.63
CA CYS A 83 7.53 1.73 -16.61
C CYS A 83 7.45 2.98 -15.70
N TYR A 84 6.54 3.93 -15.94
CA TYR A 84 6.36 5.12 -15.10
C TYR A 84 5.01 5.12 -14.37
N PRO A 85 4.95 5.59 -13.12
CA PRO A 85 3.70 5.62 -12.36
C PRO A 85 2.69 6.54 -13.04
N SER A 86 1.49 6.01 -13.30
CA SER A 86 0.38 6.74 -13.93
C SER A 86 -0.47 7.55 -12.94
N SER A 87 -0.27 7.31 -11.64
CA SER A 87 -0.94 8.00 -10.53
C SER A 87 0.07 8.29 -9.43
N ILE A 88 -0.18 9.33 -8.64
CA ILE A 88 0.61 9.66 -7.44
C ILE A 88 0.45 8.62 -6.33
N THR A 89 -0.65 7.86 -6.34
CA THR A 89 -0.96 6.86 -5.31
C THR A 89 0.06 5.72 -5.31
N SER A 90 0.35 5.16 -6.49
CA SER A 90 1.32 4.05 -6.63
C SER A 90 2.73 4.35 -6.07
N PRO A 91 3.42 5.44 -6.44
CA PRO A 91 4.74 5.74 -5.89
C PRO A 91 4.71 6.11 -4.42
N ARG A 92 3.64 6.75 -3.94
CA ARG A 92 3.45 6.97 -2.49
C ARG A 92 3.34 5.66 -1.75
N THR A 93 2.55 4.71 -2.25
CA THR A 93 2.43 3.36 -1.70
C THR A 93 3.79 2.65 -1.62
N VAL A 94 4.64 2.77 -2.65
CA VAL A 94 6.00 2.23 -2.62
C VAL A 94 6.82 2.82 -1.47
N ILE A 95 6.84 4.15 -1.31
CA ILE A 95 7.57 4.81 -0.20
C ILE A 95 7.01 4.37 1.16
N LEU A 96 5.68 4.30 1.29
CA LEU A 96 4.98 3.90 2.50
C LEU A 96 5.33 2.49 2.96
N PHE A 97 5.49 1.53 2.04
CA PHE A 97 5.86 0.15 2.40
C PHE A 97 7.37 -0.07 2.53
N ASN A 98 8.19 0.74 1.87
CA ASN A 98 9.65 0.67 2.05
C ASN A 98 10.10 1.20 3.41
N LEU A 99 9.36 2.12 4.03
CA LEU A 99 9.69 2.67 5.35
C LEU A 99 9.69 1.60 6.47
N PRO A 100 8.65 0.76 6.63
CA PRO A 100 8.70 -0.40 7.53
C PRO A 100 9.87 -1.34 7.25
N SER A 101 10.22 -1.59 5.98
CA SER A 101 11.37 -2.42 5.62
C SER A 101 12.70 -1.83 6.10
N ALA A 102 12.89 -0.51 5.99
CA ALA A 102 14.07 0.15 6.53
C ALA A 102 14.14 0.04 8.06
N TYR A 103 13.02 0.16 8.77
CA TYR A 103 12.98 -0.09 10.21
C TYR A 103 13.32 -1.55 10.57
N CYS A 104 12.88 -2.53 9.78
CA CYS A 104 13.28 -3.92 9.97
C CYS A 104 14.80 -4.11 9.83
N LEU A 105 15.43 -3.52 8.80
CA LEU A 105 16.89 -3.57 8.63
C LEU A 105 17.61 -2.96 9.83
N TRP A 106 17.03 -1.93 10.45
CA TRP A 106 17.57 -1.29 11.65
C TRP A 106 17.17 -1.99 12.96
N SER A 107 16.52 -3.16 12.91
CA SER A 107 16.02 -3.92 14.08
C SER A 107 15.00 -3.16 14.95
N GLU A 108 14.35 -2.13 14.40
CA GLU A 108 13.32 -1.34 15.08
C GLU A 108 11.91 -1.89 14.80
N TYR A 109 11.68 -3.14 15.20
CA TYR A 109 10.48 -3.90 14.84
C TYR A 109 9.17 -3.23 15.32
N ASN A 110 9.18 -2.61 16.49
CA ASN A 110 8.02 -1.87 17.01
C ASN A 110 7.65 -0.67 16.12
N LYS A 111 8.65 0.04 15.57
CA LYS A 111 8.41 1.15 14.63
C LYS A 111 7.95 0.62 13.29
N ALA A 112 8.57 -0.46 12.81
CA ALA A 112 8.17 -1.12 11.57
C ALA A 112 6.69 -1.54 11.61
N GLN A 113 6.24 -2.19 12.69
CA GLN A 113 4.86 -2.63 12.84
C GLN A 113 3.87 -1.46 12.86
N LYS A 114 4.14 -0.42 13.65
CA LYS A 114 3.30 0.80 13.68
C LYS A 114 3.20 1.45 12.31
N CYS A 115 4.33 1.59 11.63
CA CYS A 115 4.39 2.19 10.30
C CYS A 115 3.65 1.33 9.27
N LEU A 116 3.73 0.00 9.37
CA LEU A 116 3.03 -0.92 8.48
C LEU A 116 1.51 -0.86 8.68
N HIS A 117 1.03 -0.78 9.93
CA HIS A 117 -0.39 -0.58 10.22
C HIS A 117 -0.90 0.76 9.70
N GLN A 118 -0.10 1.82 9.83
CA GLN A 118 -0.44 3.12 9.25
C GLN A 118 -0.50 3.05 7.71
N ALA A 119 0.46 2.39 7.07
CA ALA A 119 0.43 2.20 5.61
C ALA A 119 -0.82 1.42 5.17
N ALA A 120 -1.18 0.36 5.91
CA ALA A 120 -2.36 -0.44 5.65
C ALA A 120 -3.68 0.33 5.73
N SER A 121 -3.78 1.37 6.58
CA SER A 121 -5.00 2.18 6.69
C SER A 121 -5.13 3.24 5.59
N MET A 122 -4.03 3.57 4.92
CA MET A 122 -3.99 4.57 3.85
C MET A 122 -4.17 3.98 2.45
N ILE A 123 -4.01 2.66 2.30
CA ILE A 123 -3.95 1.98 1.00
C ILE A 123 -5.13 1.02 0.87
N HIS A 124 -5.79 1.04 -0.29
CA HIS A 124 -6.89 0.15 -0.55
C HIS A 124 -6.40 -1.31 -0.55
N PRO A 125 -7.08 -2.28 0.10
CA PRO A 125 -6.58 -3.66 0.23
C PRO A 125 -6.23 -4.37 -1.09
N LYS A 126 -6.84 -3.97 -2.20
CA LYS A 126 -6.57 -4.49 -3.55
C LYS A 126 -5.27 -3.96 -4.18
N GLU A 127 -4.73 -2.87 -3.65
CA GLU A 127 -3.52 -2.20 -4.14
C GLU A 127 -2.28 -2.54 -3.30
N VAL A 128 -2.44 -3.35 -2.25
CA VAL A 128 -1.33 -3.82 -1.43
C VAL A 128 -0.47 -4.78 -2.26
N ALA A 129 0.82 -4.46 -2.35
CA ALA A 129 1.79 -5.29 -3.04
C ALA A 129 2.09 -6.58 -2.25
N PRO A 130 2.34 -7.73 -2.90
CA PRO A 130 2.69 -8.99 -2.24
C PRO A 130 3.87 -8.86 -1.26
N GLU A 131 4.84 -8.01 -1.57
CA GLU A 131 6.02 -7.73 -0.75
C GLU A 131 5.63 -7.13 0.61
N ALA A 132 4.60 -6.29 0.67
CA ALA A 132 4.09 -5.74 1.92
C ALA A 132 3.44 -6.84 2.79
N ILE A 133 2.74 -7.78 2.17
CA ILE A 133 2.14 -8.94 2.87
C ILE A 133 3.24 -9.81 3.47
N LEU A 134 4.30 -10.08 2.71
CA LEU A 134 5.47 -10.82 3.21
C LEU A 134 6.16 -10.09 4.36
N LEU A 135 6.24 -8.75 4.30
CA LEU A 135 6.79 -7.95 5.40
C LEU A 135 5.95 -8.06 6.68
N ALA A 136 4.61 -8.08 6.56
CA ALA A 136 3.73 -8.33 7.72
C ALA A 136 3.94 -9.73 8.30
N VAL A 137 4.04 -10.76 7.43
CA VAL A 137 4.35 -12.14 7.87
C VAL A 137 5.67 -12.19 8.62
N TYR A 138 6.72 -11.55 8.09
CA TYR A 138 8.03 -11.49 8.75
C TYR A 138 7.96 -10.85 10.14
N LEU A 139 7.27 -9.72 10.28
CA LEU A 139 7.10 -9.04 11.56
C LEU A 139 6.33 -9.86 12.59
N GLU A 140 5.28 -10.59 12.16
CA GLU A 140 4.54 -11.47 13.07
C GLU A 140 5.36 -12.68 13.51
N LEU A 141 6.19 -13.25 12.63
CA LEU A 141 7.10 -14.33 13.00
C LEU A 141 8.18 -13.87 13.98
N LEU A 142 8.72 -12.66 13.80
CA LEU A 142 9.66 -12.07 14.76
C LEU A 142 9.04 -11.78 16.13
N SER A 143 7.73 -11.53 16.16
CA SER A 143 6.97 -11.25 17.38
C SER A 143 6.43 -12.52 18.06
N ASP A 144 6.89 -13.70 17.64
CA ASP A 144 6.44 -15.02 18.11
C ASP A 144 4.92 -15.27 17.94
N ASN A 145 4.35 -14.74 16.85
CA ASN A 145 2.93 -14.88 16.49
C ASN A 145 2.73 -15.73 15.20
N PRO A 146 3.15 -17.01 15.17
CA PRO A 146 3.10 -17.84 13.95
C PRO A 146 1.67 -18.07 13.44
N HIS A 147 0.68 -18.10 14.34
CA HIS A 147 -0.73 -18.24 13.96
C HIS A 147 -1.22 -17.06 13.12
N LEU A 148 -0.78 -15.84 13.47
CA LEU A 148 -1.18 -14.63 12.75
C LEU A 148 -0.48 -14.54 11.40
N ALA A 149 0.81 -14.88 11.35
CA ALA A 149 1.59 -15.01 10.13
C ALA A 149 0.92 -15.96 9.12
N VAL A 150 0.52 -17.16 9.56
CA VAL A 150 -0.21 -18.13 8.73
C VAL A 150 -1.57 -17.59 8.27
N GLN A 151 -2.26 -16.82 9.11
CA GLN A 151 -3.52 -16.20 8.74
C GLN A 151 -3.35 -15.11 7.67
N ILE A 152 -2.33 -14.26 7.78
CA ILE A 152 -2.00 -13.20 6.83
C ILE A 152 -1.71 -13.80 5.45
N ILE A 153 -0.82 -14.80 5.38
CA ILE A 153 -0.44 -15.42 4.11
C ILE A 153 -1.62 -16.17 3.47
N LYS A 154 -2.41 -16.92 4.25
CA LYS A 154 -3.58 -17.65 3.74
C LYS A 154 -4.67 -16.73 3.20
N ARG A 155 -4.85 -15.55 3.81
CA ARG A 155 -5.88 -14.58 3.40
C ARG A 155 -5.40 -13.60 2.35
N ASN A 156 -4.10 -13.61 2.03
CA ASN A 156 -3.44 -12.64 1.16
C ASN A 156 -3.85 -11.20 1.51
N GLN A 157 -3.81 -10.88 2.81
CA GLN A 157 -4.26 -9.61 3.38
C GLN A 157 -3.25 -9.11 4.38
N LEU A 158 -2.83 -7.85 4.23
CA LEU A 158 -1.79 -7.24 5.05
C LEU A 158 -2.11 -7.26 6.54
N LEU A 159 -3.34 -6.86 6.87
CA LEU A 159 -3.84 -6.91 8.22
C LEU A 159 -5.00 -7.91 8.27
N PRO A 160 -5.01 -8.82 9.26
CA PRO A 160 -6.15 -9.66 9.48
C PRO A 160 -7.33 -8.75 9.81
N THR A 161 -8.40 -8.83 9.02
CA THR A 161 -9.66 -8.23 9.39
C THR A 161 -10.07 -8.86 10.71
N VAL A 162 -9.94 -8.11 11.81
CA VAL A 162 -10.64 -8.44 13.04
C VAL A 162 -12.11 -8.29 12.69
N LYS A 163 -12.73 -9.38 12.22
CA LYS A 163 -14.15 -9.54 12.43
C LYS A 163 -14.28 -9.49 13.94
N MET A 164 -14.68 -8.34 14.48
CA MET A 164 -15.40 -8.33 15.75
C MET A 164 -16.59 -9.26 15.50
N HIS A 165 -16.40 -10.55 15.77
CA HIS A 165 -17.49 -11.36 16.25
C HIS A 165 -17.87 -10.70 17.56
N SER A 166 -18.74 -9.70 17.48
CA SER A 166 -19.73 -9.48 18.52
C SER A 166 -20.53 -10.78 18.59
N GLU A 167 -19.97 -11.83 19.18
CA GLU A 167 -20.76 -12.83 19.85
C GLU A 167 -21.38 -12.15 21.06
N VAL A 168 -22.37 -11.28 20.81
CA VAL A 168 -23.52 -11.24 21.68
C VAL A 168 -24.12 -12.64 21.56
N ARG A 169 -23.59 -13.55 22.37
CA ARG A 169 -24.22 -14.81 22.71
C ARG A 169 -25.56 -14.42 23.31
N LYS A 170 -26.57 -14.28 22.46
CA LYS A 170 -27.97 -14.20 22.87
C LYS A 170 -28.21 -15.51 23.61
N LYS A 171 -28.12 -15.45 24.94
CA LYS A 171 -28.70 -16.48 25.80
C LYS A 171 -30.15 -16.64 25.33
N PRO A 172 -30.65 -17.86 25.07
CA PRO A 172 -32.08 -18.04 24.91
C PRO A 172 -32.72 -17.60 26.22
N VAL A 173 -33.54 -16.55 26.15
CA VAL A 173 -34.41 -16.15 27.25
C VAL A 173 -35.37 -17.33 27.45
N PHE A 174 -35.21 -18.01 28.58
CA PHE A 174 -36.23 -18.92 29.09
C PHE A 174 -37.53 -18.14 29.21
N GLN A 175 -38.50 -18.47 28.36
CA GLN A 175 -39.88 -18.05 28.59
C GLN A 175 -40.40 -18.82 29.81
N PRO A 176 -41.02 -18.18 30.81
CA PRO A 176 -41.66 -18.90 31.87
C PRO A 176 -42.86 -19.67 31.30
N ILE A 177 -42.85 -20.99 31.54
CA ILE A 177 -43.94 -21.90 31.24
C ILE A 177 -45.18 -21.43 32.01
N GLN A 178 -46.15 -20.86 31.30
CA GLN A 178 -47.47 -20.61 31.83
C GLN A 178 -48.22 -21.94 31.82
N MET A 179 -48.40 -22.55 33.00
CA MET A 179 -49.24 -23.76 33.14
C MET A 179 -50.71 -23.37 33.09
N PRO A 180 -51.54 -23.94 32.19
CA PRO A 180 -52.98 -23.87 32.31
C PRO A 180 -53.51 -25.01 33.20
N VAL A 181 -54.48 -24.62 34.02
CA VAL A 181 -55.21 -25.35 35.05
C VAL A 181 -55.81 -26.68 34.55
N PHE A 182 -55.65 -27.72 35.37
CA PHE A 182 -56.31 -29.03 35.20
C PHE A 182 -57.81 -28.90 35.54
N THR A 183 -58.69 -29.19 34.57
CA THR A 183 -60.10 -29.46 34.82
C THR A 183 -60.38 -30.94 34.60
N TYR A 184 -60.76 -31.62 35.67
CA TYR A 184 -61.22 -33.00 35.62
C TYR A 184 -62.63 -33.05 35.03
N VAL A 185 -62.81 -33.79 33.94
CA VAL A 185 -64.14 -34.22 33.48
C VAL A 185 -64.14 -35.74 33.42
N GLN A 186 -64.75 -36.33 34.45
CA GLN A 186 -65.17 -37.73 34.52
C GLN A 186 -66.17 -38.04 33.39
N ARG A 187 -65.94 -39.11 32.63
CA ARG A 187 -67.02 -39.80 31.92
C ARG A 187 -67.06 -41.26 32.31
N LYS A 188 -68.22 -41.63 32.83
CA LYS A 188 -68.76 -42.98 33.03
C LYS A 188 -68.87 -43.72 31.69
#